data_AF-A0A5C4S2X0-F1
#
_entry.id   AF-A0A5C4S2X0-F1
#
_cell.length_a   1.000
_cell.length_b   1.000
_cell.length_c   1.000
_cell.angle_alpha   90.00
_cell.angle_beta   90.00
_cell.angle_gamma   90.00
#
_symmetry.space_group_name_H-M   'P 1'
#
loop_
_entity.id
_entity.type
_entity.pdbx_description
1 polymer ?
#
loop_
_entity_poly.entity_id
_entity_poly.type
_entity_poly.pdbx_seq_one_letter_code
_entity_poly.pdbx_strand_id
1 'polypeptide(L)'
;EDLVITLSNGERITVRDHFAEHLDMSIEQIEFANGEVLNLEDIRNKSVADQKANGANTVIGSDFAETYTHALGDGTYRISDWDNNSRPDTLVFSDVNSDQLVLSRFGNDLRIILPNGEYILIDQQLGSNDDYYIETFEFADGITMSAADIAALVVAPETIAGDQIGTDADDAYSHAAGDGSYTITDYDYHRGADSLTFSDLNAADVTVGRIGNNVTLSLSNGEQITLVGQLNEDRRTSIETITFADGSSWTQDDLRNQLVDDMKASGTVIGTENDEAYTHALGDGSYTISDYDYHRGADSLAFSDANASDVTLSRSGNDLIFTLSNGEQITVLSQLD
;
A
#
# COMPACT_ATOMS: atom_id res chain seq x y z
N GLU A 1 -13.57 27.93 5.18
CA GLU A 1 -12.57 28.32 4.15
C GLU A 1 -13.02 29.56 3.36
N ASP A 2 -12.07 30.27 2.74
CA ASP A 2 -12.35 31.46 1.91
C ASP A 2 -12.73 31.07 0.47
N LEU A 3 -13.68 31.79 -0.15
CA LEU A 3 -13.91 31.70 -1.60
C LEU A 3 -12.95 32.64 -2.33
N VAL A 4 -12.11 32.08 -3.19
CA VAL A 4 -11.16 32.84 -4.02
C VAL A 4 -11.59 32.80 -5.48
N ILE A 5 -12.07 33.93 -6.00
CA ILE A 5 -12.42 34.10 -7.41
C ILE A 5 -11.20 34.67 -8.13
N THR A 6 -10.65 33.93 -9.09
CA THR A 6 -9.55 34.41 -9.95
C THR A 6 -10.10 34.77 -11.33
N LEU A 7 -9.93 36.02 -11.73
CA LEU A 7 -10.34 36.52 -13.04
C LEU A 7 -9.29 36.18 -14.11
N SER A 8 -9.69 36.24 -15.38
CA SER A 8 -8.83 35.92 -16.53
C SER A 8 -7.61 36.85 -16.67
N ASN A 9 -7.65 38.04 -16.08
CA ASN A 9 -6.54 38.97 -15.99
C ASN A 9 -5.61 38.73 -14.78
N GLY A 10 -5.89 37.69 -13.97
CA GLY A 10 -5.13 37.32 -12.78
C GLY A 10 -5.53 38.07 -11.50
N GLU A 11 -6.52 38.97 -11.55
CA GLU A 11 -7.06 39.60 -10.34
C GLU A 11 -7.75 38.56 -9.46
N ARG A 12 -7.64 38.74 -8.14
CA ARG A 12 -8.25 37.86 -7.14
C ARG A 12 -9.21 38.63 -6.26
N ILE A 13 -10.39 38.06 -6.09
CA ILE A 13 -11.38 38.50 -5.11
C ILE A 13 -11.47 37.39 -4.06
N THR A 14 -11.23 37.74 -2.80
CA THR A 14 -11.36 36.83 -1.67
C THR A 14 -12.60 37.21 -0.87
N VAL A 15 -13.54 36.28 -0.77
CA VAL A 15 -14.71 36.36 0.09
C VAL A 15 -14.38 35.51 1.31
N ARG A 16 -14.17 36.18 2.45
CA ARG A 16 -13.72 35.47 3.64
C ARG A 16 -14.80 34.60 4.23
N ASP A 17 -14.40 33.43 4.69
CA ASP A 17 -15.24 32.49 5.43
C ASP A 17 -16.54 32.11 4.68
N HIS A 18 -16.50 32.09 3.34
CA HIS A 18 -17.67 31.74 2.52
C HIS A 18 -18.12 30.30 2.75
N PHE A 19 -17.15 29.38 2.90
CA PHE A 19 -17.36 27.96 3.18
C PHE A 19 -17.23 27.67 4.69
N ALA A 20 -17.89 28.46 5.54
CA ALA A 20 -17.99 28.15 6.96
C ALA A 20 -19.29 27.38 7.24
N GLU A 21 -19.34 26.61 8.33
CA GLU A 21 -20.51 25.85 8.80
C GLU A 21 -21.83 26.64 8.86
N HIS A 22 -21.77 27.97 8.90
CA HIS A 22 -22.93 28.87 8.90
C HIS A 22 -22.93 29.76 7.66
N LEU A 23 -24.09 29.85 7.01
CA LEU A 23 -24.27 30.62 5.77
C LEU A 23 -24.27 32.15 5.97
N ASP A 24 -24.12 32.64 7.19
CA ASP A 24 -24.21 34.08 7.53
C ASP A 24 -23.08 34.92 6.88
N MET A 25 -22.02 34.27 6.40
CA MET A 25 -20.87 34.91 5.75
C MET A 25 -20.74 34.54 4.26
N SER A 26 -21.65 33.70 3.75
CA SER A 26 -21.64 33.25 2.36
C SER A 26 -22.25 34.31 1.43
N ILE A 27 -21.83 34.29 0.17
CA ILE A 27 -22.52 35.02 -0.91
C ILE A 27 -23.56 34.07 -1.49
N GLU A 28 -24.83 34.46 -1.42
CA GLU A 28 -25.94 33.60 -1.83
C GLU A 28 -26.04 33.44 -3.34
N GLN A 29 -25.54 34.44 -4.08
CA GLN A 29 -25.67 34.52 -5.52
C GLN A 29 -24.50 35.26 -6.16
N ILE A 30 -23.94 34.69 -7.23
CA ILE A 30 -23.00 35.37 -8.13
C ILE A 30 -23.61 35.44 -9.52
N GLU A 31 -23.77 36.65 -10.06
CA GLU A 31 -24.30 36.88 -11.41
C GLU A 31 -23.17 37.31 -12.37
N PHE A 32 -23.18 36.73 -13.56
CA PHE A 32 -22.20 36.96 -14.61
C PHE A 32 -22.79 37.77 -15.77
N ALA A 33 -21.93 38.42 -16.55
CA ALA A 33 -22.35 39.30 -17.64
C ALA A 33 -23.13 38.59 -18.78
N ASN A 34 -23.02 37.27 -18.89
CA ASN A 34 -23.80 36.42 -19.80
C ASN A 34 -25.22 36.12 -19.27
N GLY A 35 -25.57 36.59 -18.08
CA GLY A 35 -26.84 36.31 -17.40
C GLY A 35 -26.85 34.98 -16.63
N GLU A 36 -25.72 34.28 -16.57
CA GLU A 36 -25.56 33.10 -15.70
C GLU A 36 -25.57 33.54 -14.24
N VAL A 37 -26.25 32.76 -13.41
CA VAL A 37 -26.42 33.01 -12.00
C VAL A 37 -26.06 31.74 -11.27
N LEU A 38 -25.03 31.79 -10.44
CA LEU A 38 -24.67 30.71 -9.53
C LEU A 38 -25.32 30.98 -8.17
N ASN A 39 -26.13 30.05 -7.70
CA ASN A 39 -26.61 30.03 -6.32
C ASN A 39 -25.55 29.40 -5.38
N LEU A 40 -25.84 29.29 -4.08
CA LEU A 40 -24.91 28.70 -3.10
C LEU A 40 -24.38 27.31 -3.49
N GLU A 41 -25.27 26.41 -3.91
CA GLU A 41 -24.91 25.06 -4.35
C GLU A 41 -24.07 25.10 -5.63
N ASP A 42 -24.48 25.91 -6.62
CA ASP A 42 -23.71 26.07 -7.86
C ASP A 42 -22.29 26.60 -7.59
N ILE A 43 -22.14 27.51 -6.61
CA ILE A 43 -20.82 28.05 -6.21
C ILE A 43 -19.94 26.95 -5.62
N ARG A 44 -20.48 26.09 -4.75
CA ARG A 44 -19.72 24.99 -4.12
C ARG A 44 -19.35 23.90 -5.12
N ASN A 45 -20.32 23.46 -5.93
CA ASN A 45 -20.10 22.50 -7.01
C ASN A 45 -19.06 23.02 -8.02
N LYS A 46 -19.14 24.30 -8.37
CA LYS A 46 -18.14 24.92 -9.24
C LYS A 46 -16.77 25.01 -8.56
N SER A 47 -16.71 25.27 -7.26
CA SER A 47 -15.45 25.33 -6.49
C SER A 47 -14.69 24.00 -6.58
N VAL A 48 -15.35 22.88 -6.25
CA VAL A 48 -14.70 21.55 -6.29
C VAL A 48 -14.29 21.15 -7.71
N ALA A 49 -15.11 21.49 -8.72
CA ALA A 49 -14.77 21.27 -10.12
C ALA A 49 -13.56 22.10 -10.59
N ASP A 50 -13.49 23.39 -10.20
CA ASP A 50 -12.39 24.27 -10.56
C ASP A 50 -11.09 23.88 -9.83
N GLN A 51 -11.15 23.41 -8.57
CA GLN A 51 -9.98 22.87 -7.86
C GLN A 51 -9.35 21.73 -8.66
N LYS A 52 -10.16 20.76 -9.08
CA LYS A 52 -9.74 19.63 -9.91
C LYS A 52 -9.19 20.09 -11.26
N ALA A 53 -9.91 20.95 -11.98
CA ALA A 53 -9.51 21.43 -13.30
C ALA A 53 -8.21 22.26 -13.29
N ASN A 54 -7.89 22.88 -12.15
CA ASN A 54 -6.63 23.60 -11.94
C ASN A 54 -5.48 22.68 -11.46
N GLY A 55 -5.69 21.36 -11.41
CA GLY A 55 -4.68 20.36 -11.07
C GLY A 55 -4.38 20.28 -9.57
N ALA A 56 -5.36 20.57 -8.70
CA ALA A 56 -5.20 20.34 -7.28
C ALA A 56 -5.06 18.83 -7.01
N ASN A 57 -4.05 18.44 -6.23
CA ASN A 57 -3.88 17.04 -5.80
C ASN A 57 -4.99 16.60 -4.85
N THR A 58 -5.56 17.56 -4.09
CA THR A 58 -6.68 17.35 -3.18
C THR A 58 -7.76 18.36 -3.52
N VAL A 59 -8.96 17.85 -3.80
CA VAL A 59 -10.19 18.61 -3.92
C VAL A 59 -10.84 18.62 -2.55
N ILE A 60 -11.05 19.81 -2.01
CA ILE A 60 -11.58 20.01 -0.65
C ILE A 60 -13.02 20.50 -0.77
N GLY A 61 -13.92 19.78 -0.12
CA GLY A 61 -15.33 20.14 0.04
C GLY A 61 -15.57 21.19 1.13
N SER A 62 -16.82 21.28 1.58
CA SER A 62 -17.28 22.15 2.66
C SER A 62 -18.28 21.42 3.55
N ASP A 63 -18.77 22.07 4.62
CA ASP A 63 -19.80 21.49 5.52
C ASP A 63 -21.21 21.40 4.89
N PHE A 64 -21.30 21.42 3.56
CA PHE A 64 -22.52 21.44 2.79
C PHE A 64 -22.42 20.41 1.67
N ALA A 65 -23.57 19.95 1.18
CA ALA A 65 -23.58 19.02 0.07
C ALA A 65 -23.00 19.65 -1.20
N GLU A 66 -22.06 18.92 -1.79
CA GLU A 66 -21.41 19.12 -3.07
C GLU A 66 -21.69 17.97 -4.05
N THR A 67 -21.58 18.30 -5.34
CA THR A 67 -21.53 17.32 -6.43
C THR A 67 -20.16 17.35 -7.07
N TYR A 68 -19.37 16.31 -6.77
CA TYR A 68 -18.11 16.00 -7.40
C TYR A 68 -18.40 15.29 -8.73
N THR A 69 -17.94 15.83 -9.85
CA THR A 69 -18.06 15.16 -11.15
C THR A 69 -16.71 14.57 -11.56
N HIS A 70 -16.70 13.46 -12.27
CA HIS A 70 -15.49 12.84 -12.82
C HIS A 70 -15.73 12.33 -14.26
N ALA A 71 -14.74 12.52 -15.12
CA ALA A 71 -14.65 11.93 -16.45
C ALA A 71 -13.26 11.31 -16.64
N LEU A 72 -13.14 10.27 -17.48
CA LEU A 72 -11.84 9.69 -17.82
C LEU A 72 -10.93 10.76 -18.45
N GLY A 73 -9.72 10.89 -17.91
CA GLY A 73 -8.76 11.91 -18.32
C GLY A 73 -8.73 13.14 -17.42
N ASP A 74 -9.59 13.22 -16.40
CA ASP A 74 -9.50 14.22 -15.34
C ASP A 74 -8.28 14.01 -14.43
N GLY A 75 -7.63 12.83 -14.52
CA GLY A 75 -6.44 12.50 -13.77
C GLY A 75 -6.74 11.94 -12.38
N THR A 76 -5.65 11.70 -11.64
CA THR A 76 -5.68 11.17 -10.28
C THR A 76 -5.68 12.29 -9.24
N TYR A 77 -6.57 12.21 -8.26
CA TYR A 77 -6.66 13.18 -7.16
C TYR A 77 -7.28 12.56 -5.90
N ARG A 78 -7.26 13.35 -4.81
CA ARG A 78 -7.88 13.04 -3.52
C ARG A 78 -9.12 13.90 -3.31
N ILE A 79 -10.19 13.35 -2.73
CA ILE A 79 -11.36 14.09 -2.25
C ILE A 79 -11.29 14.09 -0.72
N SER A 80 -11.21 15.29 -0.15
CA SER A 80 -11.32 15.50 1.30
C SER A 80 -12.61 16.24 1.56
N ASP A 81 -13.63 15.47 1.92
CA ASP A 81 -14.97 15.96 2.20
C ASP A 81 -15.11 16.12 3.72
N TRP A 82 -15.42 17.32 4.17
CA TRP A 82 -15.49 17.65 5.59
C TRP A 82 -16.92 18.10 5.89
N ASP A 83 -17.78 17.18 6.33
CA ASP A 83 -19.13 17.53 6.76
C ASP A 83 -19.50 16.96 8.13
N ASN A 84 -19.51 17.82 9.15
CA ASN A 84 -19.96 17.47 10.50
C ASN A 84 -21.50 17.32 10.65
N ASN A 85 -22.29 17.35 9.56
CA ASN A 85 -23.76 17.46 9.63
C ASN A 85 -24.56 16.51 8.70
N SER A 86 -23.95 15.45 8.16
CA SER A 86 -24.63 14.37 7.40
C SER A 86 -25.47 14.85 6.21
N ARG A 87 -25.00 15.85 5.46
CA ARG A 87 -25.62 16.31 4.21
C ARG A 87 -25.07 15.44 3.08
N PRO A 88 -25.92 15.03 2.11
CA PRO A 88 -25.51 14.03 1.14
C PRO A 88 -24.68 14.63 0.02
N ASP A 89 -23.39 14.31 0.02
CA ASP A 89 -22.44 14.54 -1.05
C ASP A 89 -22.58 13.47 -2.15
N THR A 90 -22.29 13.89 -3.38
CA THR A 90 -22.44 13.02 -4.56
C THR A 90 -21.19 13.01 -5.42
N LEU A 91 -20.64 11.83 -5.71
CA LEU A 91 -19.64 11.62 -6.75
C LEU A 91 -20.30 11.04 -8.02
N VAL A 92 -20.23 11.79 -9.11
CA VAL A 92 -20.85 11.47 -10.39
C VAL A 92 -19.79 11.11 -11.43
N PHE A 93 -19.80 9.87 -11.91
CA PHE A 93 -19.01 9.43 -13.05
C PHE A 93 -19.79 9.66 -14.35
N SER A 94 -19.28 10.56 -15.18
CA SER A 94 -19.96 10.97 -16.41
C SER A 94 -19.79 9.99 -17.58
N ASP A 95 -18.71 9.20 -17.58
CA ASP A 95 -18.33 8.29 -18.67
C ASP A 95 -17.80 6.93 -18.20
N VAL A 96 -18.01 6.59 -16.92
CA VAL A 96 -17.62 5.30 -16.33
C VAL A 96 -18.85 4.62 -15.72
N ASN A 97 -19.09 3.37 -16.12
CA ASN A 97 -20.15 2.51 -15.57
C ASN A 97 -19.72 1.88 -14.25
N SER A 98 -20.69 1.45 -13.45
CA SER A 98 -20.46 0.84 -12.13
C SER A 98 -19.63 -0.46 -12.18
N ASP A 99 -19.65 -1.20 -13.28
CA ASP A 99 -18.92 -2.46 -13.47
C ASP A 99 -17.49 -2.28 -14.03
N GLN A 100 -17.08 -1.04 -14.32
CA GLN A 100 -15.81 -0.73 -14.97
C GLN A 100 -14.70 -0.32 -13.99
N LEU A 101 -15.04 -0.02 -12.75
CA LEU A 101 -14.11 0.42 -11.73
C LEU A 101 -13.62 -0.75 -10.87
N VAL A 102 -12.50 -0.54 -10.19
CA VAL A 102 -12.01 -1.41 -9.12
C VAL A 102 -11.97 -0.60 -7.84
N LEU A 103 -12.62 -1.10 -6.78
CA LEU A 103 -12.63 -0.47 -5.46
C LEU A 103 -11.60 -1.16 -4.57
N SER A 104 -10.75 -0.38 -3.92
CA SER A 104 -9.81 -0.90 -2.92
C SER A 104 -9.76 0.00 -1.69
N ARG A 105 -9.36 -0.55 -0.56
CA ARG A 105 -9.17 0.19 0.70
C ARG A 105 -7.73 0.73 0.78
N PHE A 106 -7.55 1.94 1.33
CA PHE A 106 -6.25 2.51 1.71
C PHE A 106 -6.35 3.07 3.14
N GLY A 107 -6.12 2.21 4.14
CA GLY A 107 -6.45 2.54 5.53
C GLY A 107 -7.95 2.73 5.71
N ASN A 108 -8.39 3.92 6.11
CA ASN A 108 -9.82 4.29 6.15
C ASN A 108 -10.31 4.92 4.84
N ASP A 109 -9.43 5.18 3.89
CA ASP A 109 -9.78 5.83 2.63
C ASP A 109 -10.30 4.79 1.61
N LEU A 110 -11.17 5.24 0.70
CA LEU A 110 -11.57 4.47 -0.48
C LEU A 110 -10.72 4.88 -1.67
N ARG A 111 -10.09 3.90 -2.34
CA ARG A 111 -9.45 4.10 -3.64
C ARG A 111 -10.35 3.54 -4.73
N ILE A 112 -10.73 4.39 -5.68
CA ILE A 112 -11.50 4.01 -6.87
C ILE A 112 -10.55 4.05 -8.06
N ILE A 113 -10.22 2.89 -8.62
CA ILE A 113 -9.35 2.75 -9.79
C ILE A 113 -10.22 2.66 -11.05
N LEU A 114 -9.88 3.45 -12.06
CA LEU A 114 -10.65 3.61 -13.29
C LEU A 114 -10.05 2.79 -14.45
N PRO A 115 -10.83 2.51 -15.51
CA PRO A 115 -10.37 1.71 -16.66
C PRO A 115 -9.07 2.17 -17.34
N ASN A 116 -8.74 3.46 -17.26
CA ASN A 116 -7.53 4.05 -17.83
C ASN A 116 -6.33 4.04 -16.87
N GLY A 117 -6.48 3.51 -15.66
CA GLY A 117 -5.46 3.47 -14.61
C GLY A 117 -5.40 4.71 -13.72
N GLU A 118 -6.22 5.73 -13.98
CA GLU A 118 -6.41 6.85 -13.04
C GLU A 118 -7.10 6.35 -11.76
N TYR A 119 -6.95 7.10 -10.67
CA TYR A 119 -7.66 6.77 -9.44
C TYR A 119 -8.10 7.99 -8.66
N ILE A 120 -9.22 7.85 -7.94
CA ILE A 120 -9.72 8.81 -6.97
C ILE A 120 -9.50 8.20 -5.59
N LEU A 121 -8.90 8.96 -4.67
CA LEU A 121 -8.78 8.58 -3.26
C LEU A 121 -9.74 9.42 -2.43
N ILE A 122 -10.67 8.81 -1.71
CA ILE A 122 -11.65 9.52 -0.89
C ILE A 122 -11.32 9.30 0.58
N ASP A 123 -11.09 10.38 1.30
CA ASP A 123 -10.64 10.39 2.68
C ASP A 123 -11.68 9.72 3.57
N GLN A 124 -11.25 8.81 4.44
CA GLN A 124 -12.07 8.27 5.54
C GLN A 124 -13.39 7.60 5.10
N GLN A 125 -13.61 7.40 3.79
CA GLN A 125 -14.83 6.85 3.20
C GLN A 125 -15.24 5.48 3.77
N LEU A 126 -14.26 4.73 4.25
CA LEU A 126 -14.42 3.40 4.82
C LEU A 126 -14.08 3.35 6.32
N GLY A 127 -13.96 4.52 6.95
CA GLY A 127 -13.74 4.70 8.38
C GLY A 127 -15.05 4.58 9.18
N SER A 128 -14.93 4.63 10.50
CA SER A 128 -16.08 4.57 11.42
C SER A 128 -16.78 5.91 11.65
N ASN A 129 -16.21 7.01 11.15
CA ASN A 129 -16.81 8.33 11.24
C ASN A 129 -17.57 8.66 9.97
N ASP A 130 -18.85 8.99 10.13
CA ASP A 130 -19.75 9.29 9.02
C ASP A 130 -19.67 10.74 8.52
N ASP A 131 -18.87 11.58 9.17
CA ASP A 131 -18.72 13.00 8.82
C ASP A 131 -17.77 13.30 7.63
N TYR A 132 -17.17 12.28 7.01
CA TYR A 132 -16.07 12.47 6.05
C TYR A 132 -16.25 11.77 4.72
N TYR A 133 -17.41 11.14 4.47
CA TYR A 133 -17.58 10.26 3.33
C TYR A 133 -18.62 10.79 2.35
N ILE A 134 -18.43 10.46 1.07
CA ILE A 134 -19.41 10.68 0.02
C ILE A 134 -20.56 9.70 0.18
N GLU A 135 -21.79 10.18 0.34
CA GLU A 135 -22.97 9.36 0.57
C GLU A 135 -23.43 8.63 -0.70
N THR A 136 -23.32 9.31 -1.85
CA THR A 136 -23.97 8.89 -3.10
C THR A 136 -22.98 8.81 -4.25
N PHE A 137 -23.01 7.70 -4.98
CA PHE A 137 -22.20 7.47 -6.16
C PHE A 137 -23.10 7.24 -7.37
N GLU A 138 -22.99 8.08 -8.38
CA GLU A 138 -23.77 7.98 -9.62
C GLU A 138 -22.86 7.60 -10.79
N PHE A 139 -23.32 6.65 -11.61
CA PHE A 139 -22.55 6.08 -12.72
C PHE A 139 -23.18 6.38 -14.09
N ALA A 140 -22.38 6.28 -15.15
CA ALA A 140 -22.82 6.57 -16.51
C ALA A 140 -23.89 5.58 -17.04
N ASP A 141 -23.99 4.39 -16.46
CA ASP A 141 -25.03 3.39 -16.73
C ASP A 141 -26.38 3.72 -16.05
N GLY A 142 -26.43 4.81 -15.27
CA GLY A 142 -27.61 5.25 -14.53
C GLY A 142 -27.82 4.52 -13.20
N ILE A 143 -26.85 3.72 -12.75
CA ILE A 143 -26.84 3.11 -11.41
C ILE A 143 -26.43 4.17 -10.39
N THR A 144 -27.08 4.12 -9.24
CA THR A 144 -26.71 4.89 -8.05
C THR A 144 -26.43 3.92 -6.92
N MET A 145 -25.31 4.12 -6.22
CA MET A 145 -24.89 3.33 -5.06
C MET A 145 -24.75 4.24 -3.85
N SER A 146 -25.12 3.72 -2.67
CA SER A 146 -24.82 4.37 -1.40
C SER A 146 -23.37 4.10 -0.97
N ALA A 147 -22.86 4.88 -0.03
CA ALA A 147 -21.59 4.59 0.65
C ALA A 147 -21.53 3.15 1.19
N ALA A 148 -22.65 2.62 1.71
CA ALA A 148 -22.73 1.25 2.20
C ALA A 148 -22.65 0.20 1.07
N ASP A 149 -23.26 0.48 -0.08
CA ASP A 149 -23.15 -0.40 -1.25
C ASP A 149 -21.71 -0.42 -1.77
N ILE A 150 -21.08 0.76 -1.88
CA ILE A 150 -19.67 0.90 -2.26
C ILE A 150 -18.79 0.14 -1.27
N ALA A 151 -18.97 0.33 0.03
CA ALA A 151 -18.21 -0.38 1.06
C ALA A 151 -18.40 -1.90 0.99
N ALA A 152 -19.59 -2.39 0.63
CA ALA A 152 -19.85 -3.81 0.42
C ALA A 152 -19.20 -4.37 -0.87
N LEU A 153 -18.93 -3.50 -1.85
CA LEU A 153 -18.21 -3.82 -3.08
C LEU A 153 -16.70 -3.63 -2.97
N VAL A 154 -16.20 -3.03 -1.88
CA VAL A 154 -14.77 -3.07 -1.56
C VAL A 154 -14.43 -4.50 -1.22
N VAL A 155 -13.88 -5.19 -2.22
CA VAL A 155 -13.46 -6.58 -2.12
C VAL A 155 -12.26 -6.65 -1.17
N ALA A 156 -12.39 -7.36 -0.05
CA ALA A 156 -11.22 -7.93 0.61
C ALA A 156 -10.52 -8.83 -0.40
N PRO A 157 -9.20 -8.70 -0.56
CA PRO A 157 -8.48 -8.83 -1.82
C PRO A 157 -8.56 -10.24 -2.45
N GLU A 158 -9.50 -10.45 -3.38
CA GLU A 158 -9.62 -11.72 -4.12
C GLU A 158 -9.45 -11.62 -5.65
N THR A 159 -9.11 -10.47 -6.24
CA THR A 159 -8.73 -10.40 -7.67
C THR A 159 -7.69 -9.31 -7.91
N ILE A 160 -6.44 -9.68 -8.19
CA ILE A 160 -5.32 -8.73 -8.15
C ILE A 160 -4.94 -8.18 -9.53
N ALA A 161 -4.89 -6.85 -9.59
CA ALA A 161 -3.76 -6.02 -10.05
C ALA A 161 -3.74 -4.74 -9.19
N GLY A 162 -2.59 -4.30 -8.66
CA GLY A 162 -2.44 -3.09 -7.82
C GLY A 162 -2.20 -3.35 -6.32
N ASP A 163 -1.92 -2.29 -5.54
CA ASP A 163 -1.59 -2.40 -4.10
C ASP A 163 -2.76 -2.96 -3.28
N GLN A 164 -2.51 -4.03 -2.52
CA GLN A 164 -3.40 -4.67 -1.55
C GLN A 164 -3.10 -4.13 -0.16
N ILE A 165 -4.14 -3.85 0.63
CA ILE A 165 -4.01 -3.26 1.96
C ILE A 165 -4.92 -4.02 2.92
N GLY A 166 -4.33 -4.48 4.02
CA GLY A 166 -5.01 -5.20 5.08
C GLY A 166 -5.88 -4.34 5.98
N THR A 167 -6.49 -4.98 6.94
CA THR A 167 -7.40 -4.49 7.97
C THR A 167 -6.88 -4.86 9.35
N ASP A 168 -7.58 -4.47 10.43
CA ASP A 168 -7.24 -4.90 11.80
C ASP A 168 -7.75 -6.34 12.12
N ALA A 169 -8.05 -7.16 11.10
CA ALA A 169 -8.57 -8.52 11.23
C ALA A 169 -7.77 -9.47 10.35
N ASP A 170 -7.82 -10.77 10.66
CA ASP A 170 -7.12 -11.82 9.88
C ASP A 170 -7.49 -11.75 8.38
N ASP A 171 -6.56 -11.28 7.56
CA ASP A 171 -6.68 -11.12 6.13
C ASP A 171 -6.15 -12.32 5.34
N ALA A 172 -6.84 -12.65 4.26
CA ALA A 172 -6.50 -13.78 3.40
C ALA A 172 -6.29 -13.31 1.96
N TYR A 173 -5.02 -13.16 1.58
CA TYR A 173 -4.58 -12.85 0.23
C TYR A 173 -4.43 -14.14 -0.58
N SER A 174 -4.78 -14.09 -1.86
CA SER A 174 -4.55 -15.21 -2.78
C SER A 174 -3.83 -14.75 -4.04
N HIS A 175 -3.02 -15.64 -4.61
CA HIS A 175 -2.29 -15.41 -5.84
C HIS A 175 -2.23 -16.67 -6.72
N ALA A 176 -2.44 -16.48 -8.00
CA ALA A 176 -2.10 -17.42 -9.06
C ALA A 176 -1.10 -16.77 -10.03
N ALA A 177 -0.25 -17.58 -10.66
CA ALA A 177 0.64 -17.09 -11.69
C ALA A 177 -0.16 -16.40 -12.82
N GLY A 178 0.12 -15.13 -13.09
CA GLY A 178 -0.60 -14.33 -14.08
C GLY A 178 -1.52 -13.25 -13.49
N ASP A 179 -1.70 -13.21 -12.17
CA ASP A 179 -2.42 -12.13 -11.47
C ASP A 179 -1.62 -10.81 -11.45
N GLY A 180 -0.41 -10.80 -11.99
CA GLY A 180 0.43 -9.61 -12.07
C GLY A 180 1.20 -9.32 -10.78
N SER A 181 1.97 -8.24 -10.82
CA SER A 181 2.80 -7.78 -9.71
C SER A 181 2.06 -6.76 -8.85
N TYR A 182 2.28 -6.81 -7.53
CA TYR A 182 1.59 -5.95 -6.58
C TYR A 182 2.33 -5.80 -5.25
N THR A 183 1.79 -4.94 -4.41
CA THR A 183 2.27 -4.69 -3.05
C THR A 183 1.21 -5.15 -2.06
N ILE A 184 1.60 -5.68 -0.91
CA ILE A 184 0.72 -5.92 0.24
C ILE A 184 1.20 -5.01 1.38
N THR A 185 0.29 -4.19 1.91
CA THR A 185 0.50 -3.37 3.11
C THR A 185 -0.49 -3.76 4.17
N ASP A 186 -0.05 -4.58 5.12
CA ASP A 186 -0.93 -5.29 6.02
C ASP A 186 -0.81 -4.77 7.45
N TYR A 187 -1.26 -3.53 7.71
CA TYR A 187 -1.15 -2.97 9.05
C TYR A 187 -2.28 -3.47 9.94
N ASP A 188 -1.94 -4.37 10.86
CA ASP A 188 -2.82 -4.80 11.93
C ASP A 188 -2.24 -4.44 13.31
N TYR A 189 -2.96 -3.57 14.04
CA TYR A 189 -2.59 -3.21 15.41
C TYR A 189 -2.65 -4.40 16.39
N HIS A 190 -3.51 -5.38 16.12
CA HIS A 190 -3.80 -6.53 16.97
C HIS A 190 -2.97 -7.78 16.68
N ARG A 191 -2.20 -7.80 15.59
CA ARG A 191 -1.33 -8.93 15.16
C ARG A 191 -2.14 -10.21 14.94
N GLY A 192 -3.09 -10.12 14.01
CA GLY A 192 -3.93 -11.16 13.49
C GLY A 192 -3.14 -12.25 12.79
N ALA A 193 -3.87 -13.17 12.19
CA ALA A 193 -3.33 -14.32 11.47
C ALA A 193 -3.48 -14.12 9.97
N ASP A 194 -2.66 -13.24 9.41
CA ASP A 194 -2.71 -12.86 8.01
C ASP A 194 -2.00 -13.89 7.14
N SER A 195 -2.54 -14.09 5.92
CA SER A 195 -2.10 -15.18 5.06
C SER A 195 -2.02 -14.83 3.59
N LEU A 196 -0.99 -15.31 2.91
CA LEU A 196 -0.88 -15.29 1.45
C LEU A 196 -0.90 -16.72 0.92
N THR A 197 -1.86 -17.05 0.07
CA THR A 197 -1.99 -18.39 -0.53
C THR A 197 -1.67 -18.37 -2.01
N PHE A 198 -0.61 -19.09 -2.39
CA PHE A 198 -0.31 -19.41 -3.78
C PHE A 198 -1.09 -20.65 -4.23
N SER A 199 -1.97 -20.48 -5.22
CA SER A 199 -2.85 -21.55 -5.69
C SER A 199 -2.18 -22.51 -6.67
N ASP A 200 -1.15 -22.07 -7.39
CA ASP A 200 -0.46 -22.84 -8.44
C ASP A 200 1.08 -22.74 -8.40
N LEU A 201 1.64 -22.13 -7.35
CA LEU A 201 3.10 -22.00 -7.14
C LEU A 201 3.53 -22.74 -5.87
N ASN A 202 4.71 -23.37 -5.94
CA ASN A 202 5.37 -24.00 -4.81
C ASN A 202 6.49 -23.11 -4.27
N ALA A 203 7.00 -23.43 -3.08
CA ALA A 203 8.12 -22.70 -2.45
C ALA A 203 9.32 -22.53 -3.38
N ALA A 204 9.65 -23.56 -4.19
CA ALA A 204 10.76 -23.52 -5.14
C ALA A 204 10.53 -22.59 -6.34
N ASP A 205 9.29 -22.14 -6.57
CA ASP A 205 8.94 -21.20 -7.63
C ASP A 205 9.05 -19.73 -7.18
N VAL A 206 9.42 -19.51 -5.91
CA VAL A 206 9.51 -18.19 -5.27
C VAL A 206 10.95 -17.93 -4.83
N THR A 207 11.50 -16.79 -5.23
CA THR A 207 12.77 -16.26 -4.71
C THR A 207 12.49 -15.05 -3.83
N VAL A 208 13.02 -15.06 -2.62
CA VAL A 208 12.80 -14.05 -1.60
C VAL A 208 13.93 -13.01 -1.62
N GLY A 209 13.57 -11.74 -1.67
CA GLY A 209 14.48 -10.60 -1.66
C GLY A 209 14.07 -9.55 -0.64
N ARG A 210 14.88 -8.49 -0.51
CA ARG A 210 14.66 -7.42 0.47
C ARG A 210 14.99 -6.06 -0.12
N ILE A 211 14.16 -5.06 0.22
CA ILE A 211 14.44 -3.63 0.00
C ILE A 211 14.06 -2.88 1.27
N GLY A 212 15.05 -2.38 2.02
CA GLY A 212 14.78 -1.80 3.35
C GLY A 212 14.16 -2.84 4.27
N ASN A 213 13.00 -2.56 4.87
CA ASN A 213 12.26 -3.55 5.68
C ASN A 213 11.16 -4.29 4.91
N ASN A 214 11.08 -4.08 3.59
CA ASN A 214 10.14 -4.79 2.74
C ASN A 214 10.76 -6.10 2.25
N VAL A 215 9.94 -7.14 2.14
CA VAL A 215 10.29 -8.41 1.50
C VAL A 215 9.71 -8.44 0.10
N THR A 216 10.46 -8.93 -0.87
CA THR A 216 9.99 -9.13 -2.24
C THR A 216 9.95 -10.63 -2.55
N LEU A 217 8.81 -11.11 -3.03
CA LEU A 217 8.64 -12.46 -3.56
C LEU A 217 8.69 -12.36 -5.08
N SER A 218 9.78 -12.81 -5.70
CA SER A 218 9.95 -12.83 -7.15
C SER A 218 9.60 -14.21 -7.68
N LEU A 219 8.68 -14.26 -8.64
CA LEU A 219 8.08 -15.50 -9.14
C LEU A 219 8.74 -15.91 -10.46
N SER A 220 8.68 -17.20 -10.78
CA SER A 220 9.32 -17.77 -11.98
C SER A 220 8.80 -17.20 -13.32
N ASN A 221 7.59 -16.65 -13.33
CA ASN A 221 6.98 -15.97 -14.49
C ASN A 221 7.39 -14.49 -14.63
N GLY A 222 8.19 -13.97 -13.70
CA GLY A 222 8.66 -12.58 -13.67
C GLY A 222 7.78 -11.61 -12.88
N GLU A 223 6.70 -12.08 -12.27
CA GLU A 223 5.88 -11.28 -11.35
C GLU A 223 6.60 -11.07 -10.01
N GLN A 224 6.25 -9.98 -9.33
CA GLN A 224 6.78 -9.64 -8.02
C GLN A 224 5.67 -9.23 -7.06
N ILE A 225 5.71 -9.77 -5.86
CA ILE A 225 4.85 -9.38 -4.74
C ILE A 225 5.73 -8.71 -3.68
N THR A 226 5.41 -7.50 -3.28
CA THR A 226 6.14 -6.77 -2.23
C THR A 226 5.35 -6.77 -0.93
N LEU A 227 5.89 -7.38 0.13
CA LEU A 227 5.33 -7.34 1.48
C LEU A 227 5.95 -6.14 2.22
N VAL A 228 5.17 -5.09 2.46
CA VAL A 228 5.64 -3.83 3.04
C VAL A 228 5.86 -3.97 4.52
N GLY A 229 7.05 -3.63 5.00
CA GLY A 229 7.36 -3.67 6.42
C GLY A 229 7.42 -5.07 7.02
N GLN A 230 7.46 -6.13 6.21
CA GLN A 230 7.49 -7.52 6.68
C GLN A 230 8.60 -7.81 7.71
N LEU A 231 9.68 -7.04 7.70
CA LEU A 231 10.83 -7.17 8.62
C LEU A 231 10.82 -6.19 9.80
N ASN A 232 9.71 -5.48 10.04
CA ASN A 232 9.60 -4.56 11.17
C ASN A 232 9.54 -5.32 12.51
N GLU A 233 10.22 -4.78 13.53
CA GLU A 233 10.31 -5.36 14.88
C GLU A 233 8.95 -5.60 15.53
N ASP A 234 7.99 -4.69 15.31
CA ASP A 234 6.70 -4.73 15.98
C ASP A 234 5.71 -5.72 15.34
N ARG A 235 6.07 -6.37 14.22
CA ARG A 235 5.27 -7.40 13.53
C ARG A 235 3.81 -7.00 13.33
N ARG A 236 3.54 -5.72 13.13
CA ARG A 236 2.20 -5.21 12.83
C ARG A 236 1.93 -5.15 11.33
N THR A 237 2.96 -5.35 10.53
CA THR A 237 2.91 -5.24 9.06
C THR A 237 3.25 -6.56 8.38
N SER A 238 3.08 -7.67 9.09
CA SER A 238 3.63 -8.95 8.69
C SER A 238 2.54 -9.89 8.22
N ILE A 239 2.78 -10.59 7.12
CA ILE A 239 2.03 -11.80 6.78
C ILE A 239 2.57 -12.96 7.65
N GLU A 240 1.71 -13.58 8.45
CA GLU A 240 2.08 -14.67 9.37
C GLU A 240 2.35 -15.97 8.63
N THR A 241 1.56 -16.28 7.61
CA THR A 241 1.64 -17.56 6.89
C THR A 241 1.58 -17.39 5.38
N ILE A 242 2.55 -17.97 4.67
CA ILE A 242 2.49 -18.13 3.21
C ILE A 242 2.23 -19.59 2.91
N THR A 243 1.13 -19.92 2.24
CA THR A 243 0.76 -21.29 1.88
C THR A 243 0.95 -21.53 0.39
N PHE A 244 1.51 -22.68 0.03
CA PHE A 244 1.83 -23.05 -1.35
C PHE A 244 0.87 -24.09 -1.92
N ALA A 245 0.92 -24.28 -3.24
CA ALA A 245 0.02 -25.16 -3.98
C ALA A 245 0.09 -26.64 -3.54
N ASP A 246 1.25 -27.12 -3.06
CA ASP A 246 1.42 -28.46 -2.52
C ASP A 246 0.93 -28.62 -1.06
N GLY A 247 0.41 -27.54 -0.47
CA GLY A 247 -0.05 -27.48 0.92
C GLY A 247 1.05 -27.29 1.95
N SER A 248 2.31 -27.11 1.54
CA SER A 248 3.37 -26.63 2.41
C SER A 248 3.15 -25.15 2.77
N SER A 249 3.75 -24.70 3.86
CA SER A 249 3.69 -23.30 4.26
C SER A 249 4.99 -22.80 4.84
N TRP A 250 5.20 -21.49 4.75
CA TRP A 250 6.21 -20.74 5.46
C TRP A 250 5.56 -19.92 6.57
N THR A 251 6.12 -20.01 7.76
CA THR A 251 5.96 -19.01 8.81
C THR A 251 6.82 -17.78 8.52
N GLN A 252 6.66 -16.72 9.31
CA GLN A 252 7.59 -15.57 9.27
C GLN A 252 9.06 -15.97 9.46
N ASP A 253 9.33 -16.93 10.35
CA ASP A 253 10.70 -17.38 10.59
C ASP A 253 11.24 -18.17 9.40
N ASP A 254 10.41 -18.99 8.76
CA ASP A 254 10.79 -19.70 7.52
C ASP A 254 11.04 -18.70 6.38
N LEU A 255 10.22 -17.66 6.25
CA LEU A 255 10.40 -16.60 5.26
C LEU A 255 11.72 -15.84 5.48
N ARG A 256 12.07 -15.51 6.73
CA ARG A 256 13.36 -14.86 7.05
C ARG A 256 14.54 -15.79 6.77
N ASN A 257 14.44 -17.06 7.12
CA ASN A 257 15.48 -18.06 6.84
C ASN A 257 15.67 -18.25 5.33
N GLN A 258 14.58 -18.30 4.55
CA GLN A 258 14.66 -18.36 3.09
C GLN A 258 15.27 -17.08 2.50
N LEU A 259 14.91 -15.90 3.02
CA LEU A 259 15.47 -14.62 2.59
C LEU A 259 17.00 -14.60 2.71
N VAL A 260 17.56 -15.01 3.86
CA VAL A 260 19.01 -15.02 4.05
C VAL A 260 19.71 -16.10 3.23
N ASP A 261 19.02 -17.20 2.92
CA ASP A 261 19.51 -18.24 2.02
C ASP A 261 19.61 -17.73 0.58
N ASP A 262 18.56 -17.11 0.06
CA ASP A 262 18.51 -16.55 -1.31
C ASP A 262 19.52 -15.41 -1.50
N MET A 263 19.79 -14.63 -0.44
CA MET A 263 20.79 -13.56 -0.45
C MET A 263 22.22 -14.05 -0.72
N LYS A 264 22.57 -15.32 -0.40
CA LYS A 264 23.91 -15.87 -0.61
C LYS A 264 24.37 -15.70 -2.06
N ALA A 265 23.46 -15.87 -3.02
CA ALA A 265 23.74 -15.74 -4.44
C ALA A 265 24.21 -14.33 -4.85
N SER A 266 23.90 -13.31 -4.05
CA SER A 266 24.38 -11.92 -4.26
C SER A 266 25.80 -11.69 -3.73
N GLY A 267 26.33 -12.62 -2.93
CA GLY A 267 27.60 -12.50 -2.21
C GLY A 267 27.50 -11.70 -0.91
N THR A 268 26.32 -11.19 -0.54
CA THR A 268 26.08 -10.48 0.72
C THR A 268 24.75 -10.91 1.33
N VAL A 269 24.81 -11.29 2.59
CA VAL A 269 23.66 -11.67 3.42
C VAL A 269 23.53 -10.63 4.51
N ILE A 270 22.32 -10.10 4.70
CA ILE A 270 22.02 -9.09 5.70
C ILE A 270 21.01 -9.68 6.67
N GLY A 271 21.38 -9.78 7.94
CA GLY A 271 20.49 -10.24 9.01
C GLY A 271 19.32 -9.31 9.26
N THR A 272 18.44 -9.74 10.15
CA THR A 272 17.31 -8.96 10.65
C THR A 272 17.53 -8.62 12.12
N GLU A 273 16.52 -8.06 12.78
CA GLU A 273 16.59 -7.79 14.21
C GLU A 273 16.14 -8.99 15.07
N ASN A 274 15.84 -10.13 14.43
CA ASN A 274 15.43 -11.37 15.08
C ASN A 274 16.55 -12.41 14.99
N ASP A 275 16.43 -13.49 15.76
CA ASP A 275 17.39 -14.60 15.69
C ASP A 275 17.35 -15.28 14.31
N GLU A 276 18.49 -15.32 13.62
CA GLU A 276 18.66 -16.00 12.34
C GLU A 276 19.33 -17.39 12.46
N ALA A 277 18.82 -18.33 11.67
CA ALA A 277 19.40 -19.66 11.50
C ALA A 277 20.11 -19.76 10.14
N TYR A 278 21.25 -19.09 10.00
CA TYR A 278 22.07 -19.21 8.79
C TYR A 278 22.52 -20.66 8.59
N THR A 279 22.38 -21.15 7.37
CA THR A 279 22.93 -22.44 6.98
C THR A 279 23.94 -22.25 5.86
N HIS A 280 24.83 -23.22 5.67
CA HIS A 280 25.75 -23.25 4.53
C HIS A 280 25.94 -24.70 4.06
N ALA A 281 25.93 -24.91 2.77
CA ALA A 281 26.37 -26.14 2.12
C ALA A 281 27.55 -25.84 1.17
N LEU A 282 28.43 -26.81 0.98
CA LEU A 282 29.49 -26.70 -0.02
C LEU A 282 28.88 -26.50 -1.41
N GLY A 283 29.27 -25.42 -2.07
CA GLY A 283 28.72 -25.03 -3.37
C GLY A 283 27.76 -23.84 -3.32
N ASP A 284 27.38 -23.37 -2.14
CA ASP A 284 26.64 -22.10 -1.96
C ASP A 284 27.47 -20.87 -2.39
N GLY A 285 28.79 -21.04 -2.55
CA GLY A 285 29.72 -19.97 -2.89
C GLY A 285 30.20 -19.19 -1.66
N SER A 286 31.07 -18.22 -1.93
CA SER A 286 31.60 -17.30 -0.91
C SER A 286 30.69 -16.09 -0.75
N TYR A 287 30.41 -15.69 0.49
CA TYR A 287 29.59 -14.51 0.80
C TYR A 287 29.98 -13.87 2.14
N THR A 288 29.46 -12.67 2.36
CA THR A 288 29.65 -11.92 3.59
C THR A 288 28.33 -11.82 4.34
N ILE A 289 28.33 -12.10 5.64
CA ILE A 289 27.20 -11.89 6.56
C ILE A 289 27.43 -10.56 7.27
N SER A 290 26.45 -9.68 7.15
CA SER A 290 26.31 -8.45 7.94
C SER A 290 25.10 -8.62 8.83
N ASP A 291 25.33 -9.06 10.07
CA ASP A 291 24.29 -9.19 11.07
C ASP A 291 24.55 -8.16 12.17
N TYR A 292 23.64 -7.22 12.33
CA TYR A 292 23.74 -6.18 13.35
C TYR A 292 22.42 -6.13 14.10
N ASP A 293 22.40 -6.82 15.23
CA ASP A 293 21.27 -6.84 16.12
C ASP A 293 21.63 -6.07 17.41
N TYR A 294 20.78 -5.12 17.81
CA TYR A 294 21.04 -4.35 19.04
C TYR A 294 20.75 -5.17 20.31
N HIS A 295 20.06 -6.31 20.17
CA HIS A 295 19.37 -7.00 21.25
C HIS A 295 20.00 -8.33 21.70
N ARG A 296 21.16 -8.73 21.15
CA ARG A 296 21.87 -9.98 21.48
C ARG A 296 21.01 -11.22 21.27
N GLY A 297 20.45 -11.33 20.07
CA GLY A 297 19.83 -12.51 19.52
C GLY A 297 20.76 -13.70 19.50
N ALA A 298 20.17 -14.88 19.34
CA ALA A 298 20.84 -16.17 19.31
C ALA A 298 21.09 -16.64 17.86
N ASP A 299 21.80 -15.82 17.07
CA ASP A 299 22.11 -16.17 15.69
C ASP A 299 23.03 -17.39 15.61
N SER A 300 22.82 -18.20 14.58
CA SER A 300 23.60 -19.41 14.35
C SER A 300 24.02 -19.56 12.90
N LEU A 301 25.25 -20.03 12.67
CA LEU A 301 25.73 -20.45 11.36
C LEU A 301 26.01 -21.95 11.40
N ALA A 302 25.19 -22.73 10.70
CA ALA A 302 25.29 -24.18 10.62
C ALA A 302 25.85 -24.63 9.27
N PHE A 303 26.91 -25.43 9.30
CA PHE A 303 27.44 -26.10 8.12
C PHE A 303 26.72 -27.44 7.95
N SER A 304 25.99 -27.61 6.84
CA SER A 304 25.13 -28.78 6.61
C SER A 304 25.91 -30.01 6.14
N ASP A 305 27.06 -29.82 5.49
CA ASP A 305 27.86 -30.87 4.86
C ASP A 305 29.38 -30.75 5.12
N ALA A 306 29.79 -29.94 6.10
CA ALA A 306 31.18 -29.79 6.53
C ALA A 306 31.34 -30.02 8.04
N ASN A 307 32.43 -30.69 8.44
CA ASN A 307 32.79 -30.84 9.85
C ASN A 307 33.74 -29.72 10.29
N ALA A 308 33.91 -29.56 11.61
CA ALA A 308 34.85 -28.58 12.17
C ALA A 308 36.30 -28.75 11.68
N SER A 309 36.72 -29.96 11.29
CA SER A 309 38.05 -30.21 10.70
C SER A 309 38.19 -29.70 9.26
N ASP A 310 37.07 -29.48 8.58
CA ASP A 310 36.99 -29.09 7.17
C ASP A 310 36.89 -27.57 7.00
N VAL A 311 36.81 -26.84 8.12
CA VAL A 311 36.66 -25.39 8.19
C VAL A 311 37.84 -24.80 8.96
N THR A 312 38.54 -23.86 8.35
CA THR A 312 39.58 -23.08 9.02
C THR A 312 39.06 -21.69 9.35
N LEU A 313 39.27 -21.23 10.58
CA LEU A 313 38.89 -19.89 11.01
C LEU A 313 40.10 -18.96 10.91
N SER A 314 39.88 -17.76 10.39
CA SER A 314 40.85 -16.67 10.37
C SER A 314 40.13 -15.35 10.65
N ARG A 315 40.88 -14.25 10.77
CA ARG A 315 40.32 -12.92 11.02
C ARG A 315 40.95 -11.87 10.13
N SER A 316 40.18 -10.87 9.77
CA SER A 316 40.66 -9.65 9.10
C SER A 316 40.03 -8.44 9.79
N GLY A 317 40.83 -7.65 10.51
CA GLY A 317 40.26 -6.64 11.40
C GLY A 317 39.35 -7.28 12.45
N ASN A 318 38.11 -6.80 12.58
CA ASN A 318 37.09 -7.35 13.48
C ASN A 318 36.23 -8.44 12.83
N ASP A 319 36.48 -8.77 11.57
CA ASP A 319 35.69 -9.76 10.83
C ASP A 319 36.20 -11.18 11.11
N LEU A 320 35.28 -12.12 11.26
CA LEU A 320 35.55 -13.55 11.38
C LEU A 320 35.40 -14.21 10.01
N ILE A 321 36.41 -14.94 9.55
CA ILE A 321 36.41 -15.58 8.24
C ILE A 321 36.48 -17.09 8.41
N PHE A 322 35.48 -17.80 7.90
CA PHE A 322 35.48 -19.25 7.73
C PHE A 322 35.97 -19.56 6.32
N THR A 323 36.96 -20.44 6.18
CA THR A 323 37.43 -20.95 4.88
C THR A 323 37.23 -22.45 4.84
N LEU A 324 36.51 -22.92 3.81
CA LEU A 324 36.15 -24.32 3.62
C LEU A 324 37.14 -25.04 2.72
N SER A 325 37.09 -26.38 2.75
CA SER A 325 38.00 -27.25 1.99
C SER A 325 37.97 -27.05 0.47
N ASN A 326 36.86 -26.58 -0.10
CA ASN A 326 36.71 -26.25 -1.52
C ASN A 326 37.18 -24.83 -1.87
N GLY A 327 37.62 -24.04 -0.88
CA GLY A 327 38.08 -22.66 -1.05
C GLY A 327 37.00 -21.59 -0.88
N GLU A 328 35.75 -21.96 -0.61
CA GLU A 328 34.69 -21.01 -0.26
C GLU A 328 35.02 -20.29 1.05
N GLN A 329 34.60 -19.03 1.13
CA GLN A 329 34.83 -18.17 2.28
C GLN A 329 33.53 -17.51 2.73
N ILE A 330 33.24 -17.62 4.01
CA ILE A 330 32.14 -16.92 4.67
C ILE A 330 32.76 -15.92 5.62
N THR A 331 32.47 -14.63 5.41
CA THR A 331 32.98 -13.55 6.26
C THR A 331 31.84 -13.00 7.11
N VAL A 332 31.94 -13.08 8.43
CA VAL A 332 31.00 -12.44 9.36
C VAL A 332 31.62 -11.13 9.81
N LEU A 333 30.99 -10.02 9.41
CA LEU A 333 31.50 -8.67 9.67
C LEU A 333 31.42 -8.32 11.15
N SER A 334 32.44 -7.63 11.66
CA SER A 334 32.46 -7.06 13.02
C SER A 334 32.21 -8.06 14.17
N GLN A 335 32.29 -9.37 13.93
CA GLN A 335 32.02 -10.42 14.92
C GLN A 335 32.91 -10.35 16.17
N LEU A 336 34.07 -9.70 16.07
CA LEU A 336 35.09 -9.62 17.12
C LEU A 336 35.22 -8.22 17.74
N ASP A 337 34.29 -7.30 17.45
CA ASP A 337 34.23 -5.96 18.07
C ASP A 337 33.68 -6.00 19.51
#